data_AF-A0A355DIL4-F1
#
_entry.id   AF-A0A355DIL4-F1
#
_cell.length_a   1.000
_cell.length_b   1.000
_cell.length_c   1.000
_cell.angle_alpha   90.00
_cell.angle_beta   90.00
_cell.angle_gamma   90.00
#
_symmetry.space_group_name_H-M   'P 1'
#
loop_
_entity.id
_entity.type
_entity.pdbx_description
1 polymer ?
#
loop_
_entity_poly.entity_id
_entity_poly.type
_entity_poly.pdbx_seq_one_letter_code
_entity_poly.pdbx_strand_id
1 'polypeptide(L)' 'MTYRNPAPTVDIIIELVDRPHRPIILIERQNPPLGWAIPGGFV' A
#
# COMPACT_ATOMS: atom_id res chain seq x y z
N MET A 1 -8.61 31.73 3.02
CA MET A 1 -9.18 30.68 2.14
C MET A 1 -8.66 29.34 2.63
N THR A 2 -9.53 28.37 2.89
CA THR A 2 -9.10 27.02 3.30
C THR A 2 -8.82 26.21 2.04
N TYR A 3 -7.55 25.93 1.75
CA TYR A 3 -7.18 25.07 0.63
C TYR A 3 -7.63 23.62 0.91
N ARG A 4 -8.29 22.98 -0.06
CA ARG A 4 -8.72 21.57 0.00
C ARG A 4 -7.87 20.75 -0.97
N ASN A 5 -6.61 20.59 -0.61
CA ASN A 5 -5.71 19.75 -1.41
C ASN A 5 -5.95 18.27 -1.05
N PRO A 6 -5.79 17.35 -2.01
CA PRO A 6 -5.79 15.93 -1.72
C PRO A 6 -4.71 15.58 -0.68
N ALA A 7 -4.97 14.57 0.14
CA ALA A 7 -3.96 14.03 1.03
C ALA A 7 -2.98 13.14 0.23
N PRO A 8 -1.66 13.42 0.26
CA PRO A 8 -0.68 12.63 -0.47
C PRO A 8 -0.47 11.27 0.19
N THR A 9 -0.38 10.22 -0.62
CA THR A 9 -0.10 8.85 -0.18
C THR A 9 1.06 8.26 -0.97
N VAL A 10 1.71 7.26 -0.39
CA VAL A 10 2.75 6.46 -1.03
C VAL A 10 2.46 4.98 -0.81
N ASP A 11 2.72 4.19 -1.84
CA ASP A 11 2.58 2.73 -1.82
C ASP A 11 3.90 2.11 -2.31
N ILE A 12 4.24 0.93 -1.80
CA ILE A 12 5.49 0.23 -2.12
C ILE A 12 5.25 -1.21 -2.57
N ILE A 13 5.86 -1.59 -3.70
CA ILE A 13 5.94 -2.97 -4.14
C ILE A 13 7.22 -3.59 -3.54
N ILE A 14 7.06 -4.60 -2.70
CA ILE A 14 8.18 -5.33 -2.09
C ILE A 14 8.27 -6.71 -2.74
N GLU A 15 9.29 -6.93 -3.57
CA GLU A 15 9.61 -8.23 -4.17
C GLU A 15 10.45 -9.08 -3.22
N LEU A 16 10.08 -10.34 -3.02
CA LEU A 16 10.89 -11.32 -2.30
C LEU A 16 11.84 -12.01 -3.27
N VAL A 17 12.96 -11.35 -3.54
CA VAL A 17 13.93 -11.75 -4.58
C VAL A 17 14.63 -13.08 -4.32
N ASP A 18 14.63 -13.53 -3.06
CA ASP A 18 15.18 -14.80 -2.59
C ASP A 18 14.22 -15.98 -2.78
N ARG A 19 12.96 -15.74 -3.23
CA ARG A 19 11.95 -16.77 -3.41
C ARG A 19 11.71 -17.11 -4.89
N PRO A 20 11.37 -18.38 -5.23
CA PRO A 20 10.95 -18.75 -6.57
C PRO A 20 9.77 -17.89 -7.03
N HIS A 21 9.79 -17.50 -8.30
CA HIS A 21 8.78 -16.62 -8.93
C HIS A 21 8.72 -15.18 -8.39
N ARG A 22 9.65 -14.77 -7.51
CA ARG A 22 9.79 -13.39 -6.99
C ARG A 22 8.44 -12.78 -6.57
N PRO A 23 7.70 -13.42 -5.64
CA PRO A 23 6.38 -12.95 -5.25
C PRO A 23 6.46 -11.58 -4.57
N ILE A 24 5.34 -10.86 -4.58
CA ILE A 24 5.21 -9.56 -3.92
C ILE A 24 4.43 -9.66 -2.61
N ILE A 25 4.70 -8.74 -1.68
CA ILE A 25 3.96 -8.64 -0.42
C ILE A 25 2.64 -7.87 -0.63
N LEU A 26 1.56 -8.41 -0.09
CA LEU A 26 0.27 -7.75 0.09
C LEU A 26 -0.14 -7.80 1.57
N ILE A 27 -0.96 -6.85 2.01
CA ILE A 27 -1.57 -6.81 3.34
C ILE A 27 -3.08 -6.99 3.26
N GLU A 28 -3.67 -7.73 4.18
CA GLU A 28 -5.12 -7.75 4.36
C GLU A 28 -5.51 -6.60 5.29
N ARG A 29 -6.37 -5.71 4.79
CA ARG A 29 -6.78 -4.52 5.55
C ARG A 29 -7.73 -4.90 6.68
N GLN A 30 -7.32 -4.59 7.92
CA GLN A 30 -8.19 -4.74 9.10
C GLN A 30 -9.31 -3.69 9.15
N ASN A 31 -9.09 -2.50 8.56
CA ASN A 31 -10.05 -1.40 8.59
C ASN A 31 -10.67 -1.16 7.20
N PRO A 32 -11.96 -0.77 7.12
CA PRO A 32 -12.60 -0.46 5.84
C PRO A 32 -11.82 0.57 5.00
N PRO A 33 -11.88 0.49 3.66
CA PRO A 33 -12.42 -0.63 2.87
C PRO A 33 -11.63 -1.94 3.09
N LEU A 34 -12.32 -3.08 3.24
CA LEU A 34 -11.67 -4.38 3.47
C LEU A 34 -11.14 -4.99 2.16
N GLY A 35 -10.07 -5.78 2.27
CA GLY A 35 -9.48 -6.51 1.14
C GLY A 35 -7.95 -6.51 1.17
N TRP A 36 -7.37 -7.17 0.17
CA TRP A 36 -5.92 -7.17 -0.05
C TRP A 36 -5.48 -5.86 -0.69
N ALA A 37 -4.36 -5.30 -0.21
CA ALA A 37 -3.78 -4.07 -0.71
C ALA A 37 -2.25 -4.15 -0.75
N ILE A 38 -1.65 -3.27 -1.56
CA ILE A 38 -0.22 -2.99 -1.52
C ILE A 38 0.08 -2.25 -0.20
N PRO A 39 1.21 -2.53 0.48
CA PRO A 39 1.62 -1.74 1.63
C PRO A 39 1.79 -0.27 1.25
N GLY A 40 1.19 0.61 2.04
CA GLY A 40 1.23 2.05 1.79
C GLY A 40 0.61 2.86 2.91
N GLY A 41 0.66 4.18 2.78
CA GLY A 41 0.17 5.12 3.78
C GLY A 41 0.25 6.57 3.33
N PHE A 42 -0.16 7.48 4.20
CA PHE A 42 0.06 8.91 4.01
C PHE A 42 1.54 9.27 4.18
N VAL A 43 1.98 10.36 3.54
CA VAL A 43 3.32 10.96 3.73
C VAL A 43 3.45 11.57 5.12
#